data_AF-A0A7C5N4J1-F1
#
_entry.id   AF-A0A7C5N4J1-F1
#
_cell.length_a   1.000
_cell.length_b   1.000
_cell.length_c   1.000
_cell.angle_alpha   90.00
_cell.angle_beta   90.00
_cell.angle_gamma   90.00
#
_symmetry.space_group_name_H-M   'P 1'
#
loop_
_entity.id
_entity.type
_entity.pdbx_description
1 polymer ?
#
loop_
_entity_poly.entity_id
_entity_poly.type
_entity_poly.pdbx_seq_one_letter_code
_entity_poly.pdbx_strand_id
1 'polypeptide(L)' 'MSTTAPGVTNEIERLRSVVVHRPGEEVARMTQHQLDHLLFDDILSPAAAIEEHD' A
#
# COMPACT_ATOMS: atom_id res chain seq x y z
N MET A 1 -10.56 -20.48 -16.32
CA MET A 1 -9.57 -19.44 -16.63
C MET A 1 -8.20 -20.06 -16.43
N SER A 2 -7.36 -20.13 -17.46
CA SER A 2 -6.01 -20.68 -17.33
C SER A 2 -5.13 -19.66 -16.60
N THR A 3 -4.62 -20.03 -15.43
CA THR A 3 -3.74 -19.17 -14.62
C THR A 3 -2.33 -19.21 -15.21
N THR A 4 -1.97 -18.18 -15.97
CA THR A 4 -0.57 -17.93 -16.36
C THR A 4 0.24 -17.61 -15.10
N ALA A 5 1.45 -18.16 -14.99
CA ALA A 5 2.35 -17.85 -13.87
C ALA A 5 2.68 -16.34 -13.85
N PRO A 6 2.75 -15.70 -12.67
CA PRO A 6 3.12 -14.29 -12.57
C PRO A 6 4.57 -14.08 -13.04
N GLY A 7 4.82 -12.98 -13.74
CA GLY A 7 6.15 -12.61 -14.22
C GLY A 7 6.25 -11.13 -14.53
N VAL A 8 7.36 -10.52 -14.13
CA VAL A 8 7.73 -9.14 -14.41
C VAL A 8 9.03 -9.17 -15.20
N THR A 9 8.99 -8.74 -16.46
CA THR A 9 10.16 -8.76 -17.37
C THR A 9 10.57 -7.36 -17.81
N ASN A 10 9.76 -6.34 -17.47
CA ASN A 10 10.03 -4.93 -17.70
C ASN A 10 9.26 -4.10 -16.65
N GLU A 11 9.69 -2.85 -16.46
CA GLU A 11 9.14 -1.92 -15.46
C GLU A 11 8.32 -0.77 -16.08
N ILE A 12 8.19 -0.71 -17.42
CA ILE A 12 7.65 0.46 -18.14
C ILE A 12 6.62 0.15 -19.22
N GLU A 13 6.47 -1.11 -19.64
CA GLU A 13 5.44 -1.45 -20.63
C GLU A 13 4.05 -1.54 -19.97
N ARG A 14 3.04 -1.89 -20.77
CA ARG A 14 1.66 -1.97 -20.30
C ARG A 14 1.50 -2.98 -19.16
N LEU A 15 1.13 -2.46 -17.98
CA LEU A 15 0.75 -3.25 -16.82
C LEU A 15 -0.48 -4.11 -17.11
N ARG A 16 -0.40 -5.41 -16.80
CA ARG A 16 -1.50 -6.39 -17.02
C ARG A 16 -2.26 -6.69 -15.74
N SER A 17 -1.57 -6.77 -14.62
CA SER A 17 -2.12 -7.11 -13.31
C SER A 17 -1.23 -6.50 -12.23
N VAL A 18 -1.84 -6.01 -11.15
CA VAL A 18 -1.15 -5.42 -10.00
C VAL A 18 -1.81 -5.90 -8.71
N VAL A 19 -1.02 -5.96 -7.64
CA VAL A 19 -1.50 -6.18 -6.28
C VAL A 19 -1.40 -4.85 -5.54
N VAL A 20 -2.49 -4.44 -4.89
CA VAL A 20 -2.56 -3.25 -4.04
C VAL A 20 -3.12 -3.67 -2.67
N HIS A 21 -2.77 -2.92 -1.63
CA HIS A 21 -3.28 -3.13 -0.27
C HIS A 21 -3.86 -1.81 0.24
N ARG A 22 -5.17 -1.81 0.48
CA ARG A 22 -5.88 -0.64 0.99
C ARG A 22 -5.51 -0.39 2.45
N PRO A 23 -5.16 0.85 2.84
CA PRO A 23 -4.90 1.17 4.24
C PRO A 23 -6.09 0.81 5.14
N GLY A 24 -5.80 0.06 6.21
CA GLY A 24 -6.78 -0.42 7.18
C GLY A 24 -6.58 0.16 8.59
N GLU A 25 -7.01 -0.59 9.60
CA GLU A 25 -6.88 -0.19 11.01
C GLU A 25 -5.44 -0.02 11.48
N GLU A 26 -4.46 -0.57 10.75
CA GLU A 26 -3.04 -0.35 11.02
C GLU A 26 -2.68 1.13 11.05
N VAL A 27 -3.30 1.97 10.21
CA VAL A 27 -3.08 3.42 10.20
C VAL A 27 -3.66 4.07 11.46
N ALA A 28 -4.84 3.63 11.89
CA ALA A 28 -5.50 4.17 13.09
C ALA A 28 -4.76 3.85 14.39
N ARG A 29 -3.85 2.86 14.39
CA ARG A 29 -3.06 2.45 15.56
C ARG A 29 -1.71 3.14 15.64
N MET A 30 -1.35 3.97 14.67
CA MET A 30 -0.08 4.69 14.68
C MET A 30 -0.06 5.70 15.85
N THR A 31 1.07 5.80 16.53
CA THR A 31 1.29 6.80 17.58
C THR A 31 2.63 7.50 17.34
N GLN A 32 2.74 8.76 17.76
CA GLN A 32 3.94 9.58 17.51
C GLN A 32 5.22 8.95 18.06
N HIS A 33 5.13 8.22 19.18
CA HIS A 33 6.29 7.59 19.82
C HIS A 33 6.79 6.33 19.09
N GLN A 34 6.03 5.79 18.13
CA GLN A 34 6.33 4.52 17.47
C GLN A 34 6.71 4.70 15.99
N LEU A 35 6.68 5.91 15.45
CA LEU A 35 6.88 6.19 14.02
C LEU A 35 8.18 5.61 13.46
N ASP A 36 9.32 5.83 14.13
CA ASP A 36 10.61 5.27 13.75
C ASP A 36 10.57 3.73 13.63
N HIS A 37 9.85 3.07 14.54
CA HIS A 37 9.71 1.62 14.55
C HIS A 37 8.75 1.10 13.49
N LEU A 38 7.74 1.91 13.15
CA LEU A 38 6.75 1.62 12.11
C LEU A 38 7.24 2.00 10.71
N LEU A 39 8.41 2.65 10.58
CA LEU A 39 9.01 3.12 9.34
C LEU A 39 8.17 4.21 8.64
N PHE A 40 7.57 5.10 9.42
CA PHE A 40 6.82 6.25 8.92
C PHE A 40 7.46 7.55 9.37
N ASP A 41 7.46 8.54 8.48
CA ASP A 41 7.98 9.88 8.77
C ASP A 41 7.00 10.71 9.64
N ASP A 42 5.68 10.44 9.56
CA ASP A 42 4.64 11.16 10.32
C ASP A 42 3.35 10.30 10.51
N ILE A 43 2.42 10.79 11.34
CA ILE A 43 1.10 10.21 11.54
C ILE A 43 0.19 10.52 10.35
N LEU A 44 -0.43 9.47 9.82
CA LEU A 44 -1.38 9.57 8.72
C LEU A 44 -2.81 9.73 9.23
N SER A 45 -3.62 10.48 8.47
CA SER A 45 -5.08 10.50 8.64
C SER A 45 -5.68 9.24 8.01
N PRO A 46 -6.38 8.37 8.77
CA PRO A 46 -6.95 7.13 8.21
C PRO A 46 -7.95 7.38 7.08
N ALA A 47 -8.81 8.40 7.20
CA ALA A 47 -9.83 8.71 6.20
C ALA A 47 -9.19 9.21 4.89
N ALA A 48 -8.21 10.11 4.99
CA ALA A 48 -7.53 10.64 3.81
C ALA A 48 -6.66 9.58 3.13
N ALA A 49 -5.94 8.75 3.90
CA ALA A 49 -5.10 7.68 3.35
C ALA A 49 -5.93 6.65 2.56
N ILE A 50 -7.15 6.38 3.03
CA ILE A 50 -8.12 5.55 2.31
C ILE A 50 -8.59 6.24 1.03
N GLU A 51 -8.99 7.51 1.10
CA GLU A 51 -9.51 8.27 -0.04
C GLU A 51 -8.47 8.47 -1.14
N GLU A 52 -7.20 8.68 -0.78
CA GLU A 52 -6.10 8.83 -1.74
C GLU A 52 -5.68 7.50 -2.37
N HIS A 53 -5.88 6.38 -1.67
CA HIS A 53 -5.58 5.05 -2.19
C HIS A 53 -6.67 4.51 -3.13
N ASP A 54 -7.95 4.80 -2.82
CA ASP A 54 -9.11 4.36 -3.60
C ASP A 54 -9.19 5.05 -4.98
#